data_AF-A0A3A8QIU8-F1
#
_entry.id   AF-A0A3A8QIU8-F1
#
_cell.length_a   1.000
_cell.length_b   1.000
_cell.length_c   1.000
_cell.angle_alpha   90.00
_cell.angle_beta   90.00
_cell.angle_gamma   90.00
#
_symmetry.space_group_name_H-M   'P 1'
#
loop_
_entity.id
_entity.type
_entity.pdbx_description
1 polymer ?
#
loop_
_entity_poly.entity_id
_entity_poly.type
_entity_poly.pdbx_seq_one_letter_code
_entity_poly.pdbx_strand_id
1 'polypeptide(L)'
;MASLWQRLGLTVVCLGIACASSGARRFYVASELSTQDGLEGLTIAPGPWPEIPAVLTQSALVPDDLVIPTLQALLELPGAVDSCDSHTGRPRPEASEYCVALYRTPSDWRVSWPARNTLKSSSSCMPPFGGVEDADLGRNLPVFGYAHNHPCASGLSNQDLRTWPMAKSEGAWVMVAYGTTPDGQLARDEQGQVIPAWGWLATGHRDAPRFYRWNQKGEVFRWDGDRKRWDFQARCEPSPPSMLRPEGVPPNCSAALHL
;
A
#
# COMPACT_ATOMS: atom_id res chain seq x y z
N MET A 1 -12.60 -58.98 -38.19
CA MET A 1 -13.63 -59.10 -37.12
C MET A 1 -12.97 -58.65 -35.82
N ALA A 2 -13.76 -58.00 -34.95
CA ALA A 2 -13.42 -57.25 -33.73
C ALA A 2 -12.44 -57.97 -32.75
N SER A 3 -11.83 -57.34 -31.74
CA SER A 3 -12.06 -56.08 -31.03
C SER A 3 -10.72 -55.66 -30.38
N LEU A 4 -10.30 -54.39 -30.33
CA LEU A 4 -10.73 -53.35 -29.38
C LEU A 4 -11.22 -53.91 -28.03
N TRP A 5 -10.32 -53.94 -27.04
CA TRP A 5 -10.51 -53.58 -25.63
C TRP A 5 -9.57 -54.39 -24.73
N GLN A 6 -9.10 -53.74 -23.66
CA GLN A 6 -8.40 -54.29 -22.48
C GLN A 6 -6.91 -54.64 -22.69
N ARG A 7 -5.91 -54.00 -22.06
CA ARG A 7 -5.86 -53.11 -20.90
C ARG A 7 -4.58 -52.26 -21.03
N LEU A 8 -4.73 -50.94 -21.22
CA LEU A 8 -3.67 -49.99 -20.86
C LEU A 8 -3.59 -49.94 -19.33
N GLY A 9 -2.48 -50.39 -18.77
CA GLY A 9 -2.11 -50.08 -17.39
C GLY A 9 -1.60 -48.65 -17.33
N LEU A 10 -2.40 -47.75 -16.75
CA LEU A 10 -1.99 -46.40 -16.39
C LEU A 10 -0.90 -46.46 -15.32
N THR A 11 0.32 -46.05 -15.65
CA THR A 11 1.31 -45.60 -14.67
C THR A 11 1.16 -44.09 -14.54
N VAL A 12 0.28 -43.66 -13.64
CA VAL A 12 0.21 -42.25 -13.20
C VAL A 12 1.45 -41.99 -12.35
N VAL A 13 2.44 -41.31 -12.93
CA VAL A 13 3.52 -40.69 -12.17
C VAL A 13 2.92 -39.48 -11.48
N CYS A 14 2.46 -39.66 -10.23
CA CYS A 14 2.17 -38.54 -9.34
C CYS A 14 3.50 -37.82 -9.06
N LEU A 15 3.77 -36.74 -9.80
CA LEU A 15 4.71 -35.72 -9.35
C LEU A 15 4.14 -35.16 -8.05
N GLY A 16 4.73 -35.57 -6.92
CA GLY A 16 4.48 -34.97 -5.63
C GLY A 16 4.86 -33.50 -5.70
N ILE A 17 3.86 -32.62 -5.73
CA ILE A 17 4.03 -31.22 -5.38
C ILE A 17 4.46 -31.24 -3.92
N ALA A 18 5.76 -31.02 -3.70
CA ALA A 18 6.28 -30.72 -2.39
C ALA A 18 5.67 -29.37 -1.98
N CYS A 19 4.54 -29.41 -1.28
CA CYS A 19 4.06 -28.29 -0.48
C CYS A 19 5.10 -28.05 0.61
N ALA A 20 6.09 -27.21 0.31
CA ALA A 20 6.94 -26.62 1.32
C ALA A 20 6.07 -25.66 2.14
N SER A 21 5.42 -26.20 3.17
CA SER A 21 4.87 -25.43 4.28
C SER A 21 6.01 -24.88 5.14
N SER A 22 6.84 -24.01 4.57
CA SER A 22 7.40 -22.89 5.31
C SER A 22 6.22 -22.00 5.65
N GLY A 23 6.00 -21.64 6.93
CA GLY A 23 4.91 -20.74 7.31
C GLY A 23 4.85 -19.57 6.31
N ALA A 24 3.75 -19.48 5.56
CA ALA A 24 3.68 -18.60 4.41
C ALA A 24 4.04 -17.18 4.87
N ARG A 25 5.10 -16.61 4.30
CA ARG A 25 5.49 -15.22 4.61
C ARG A 25 4.27 -14.34 4.33
N ARG A 26 3.93 -13.46 5.27
CA ARG A 26 2.78 -12.53 5.15
C ARG A 26 3.21 -11.06 5.03
N PHE A 27 4.42 -10.74 5.49
CA PHE A 27 4.97 -9.39 5.50
C PHE A 27 6.50 -9.45 5.59
N TYR A 28 7.14 -8.29 5.41
CA TYR A 28 8.55 -8.04 5.68
C TYR A 28 8.70 -7.08 6.86
N VAL A 29 9.74 -7.21 7.67
CA VAL A 29 10.13 -6.15 8.62
C VAL A 29 11.18 -5.24 7.99
N ALA A 30 11.31 -4.01 8.50
CA ALA A 30 12.21 -3.01 7.93
C ALA A 30 13.66 -3.50 7.74
N SER A 31 14.19 -4.29 8.67
CA SER A 31 15.55 -4.85 8.60
C SER A 31 15.77 -5.89 7.50
N GLU A 32 14.69 -6.43 6.91
CA GLU A 32 14.76 -7.37 5.78
C GLU A 32 14.71 -6.66 4.43
N LEU A 33 14.35 -5.37 4.41
CA LEU A 33 14.19 -4.60 3.19
C LEU A 33 15.50 -3.95 2.79
N SER A 34 15.80 -4.01 1.50
CA SER A 34 16.89 -3.21 0.94
C SER A 34 16.52 -1.72 0.89
N THR A 35 17.52 -0.86 0.85
CA THR A 35 17.34 0.58 0.78
C THR A 35 17.93 1.15 -0.50
N GLN A 36 17.25 2.15 -1.07
CA GLN A 36 17.75 2.91 -2.21
C GLN A 36 18.85 3.87 -1.74
N ASP A 37 19.98 3.87 -2.45
CA ASP A 37 21.16 4.70 -2.13
C ASP A 37 21.69 4.55 -0.68
N GLY A 38 21.34 3.46 0.02
CA GLY A 38 21.72 3.21 1.42
C GLY A 38 20.97 4.06 2.45
N LEU A 39 19.92 4.79 2.06
CA LEU A 39 19.18 5.68 2.94
C LEU A 39 18.05 4.94 3.68
N GLU A 40 18.06 4.96 5.01
CA GLU A 40 17.11 4.21 5.87
C GLU A 40 15.64 4.57 5.63
N GLY A 41 15.34 5.78 5.14
CA GLY A 41 14.00 6.23 4.80
C GLY A 41 13.51 5.82 3.40
N LEU A 42 14.34 5.17 2.59
CA LEU A 42 14.05 4.78 1.21
C LEU A 42 14.04 3.27 1.06
N THR A 43 13.26 2.58 1.87
CA THR A 43 13.10 1.13 1.77
C THR A 43 12.44 0.75 0.45
N ILE A 44 12.91 -0.35 -0.14
CA ILE A 44 12.39 -0.95 -1.37
C ILE A 44 11.58 -2.17 -0.97
N ALA A 45 10.27 -2.15 -1.21
CA ALA A 45 9.42 -3.31 -0.95
C ALA A 45 9.46 -4.31 -2.12
N PRO A 46 9.48 -5.62 -1.86
CA PRO A 46 9.26 -6.61 -2.90
C PRO A 46 7.83 -6.52 -3.46
N GLY A 47 7.61 -6.93 -4.70
CA GLY A 47 6.30 -7.08 -5.31
C GLY A 47 6.28 -8.20 -6.36
N PRO A 48 5.09 -8.64 -6.82
CA PRO A 48 3.77 -8.35 -6.25
C PRO A 48 3.50 -9.16 -4.97
N TRP A 49 2.60 -8.66 -4.12
CA TRP A 49 2.06 -9.42 -2.99
C TRP A 49 1.05 -10.46 -3.51
N PRO A 50 1.32 -11.77 -3.39
CA PRO A 50 0.48 -12.81 -3.97
C PRO A 50 -0.93 -12.92 -3.38
N GLU A 51 -1.20 -12.35 -2.20
CA GLU A 51 -2.54 -12.36 -1.60
C GLU A 51 -3.51 -11.44 -2.36
N ILE A 52 -2.99 -10.45 -3.11
CA ILE A 52 -3.79 -9.47 -3.85
C ILE A 52 -3.65 -9.70 -5.36
N PRO A 53 -4.73 -10.05 -6.07
CA PRO A 53 -4.69 -10.20 -7.52
C PRO A 53 -4.31 -8.91 -8.23
N ALA A 54 -3.51 -9.03 -9.28
CA ALA A 54 -3.26 -7.93 -10.20
C ALA A 54 -4.56 -7.53 -10.92
N VAL A 55 -4.74 -6.23 -11.19
CA VAL A 55 -5.90 -5.72 -11.92
C VAL A 55 -5.51 -5.31 -13.33
N LEU A 56 -5.99 -6.06 -14.32
CA LEU A 56 -5.76 -5.82 -15.74
C LEU A 56 -6.66 -4.70 -16.24
N THR A 57 -6.12 -3.49 -16.36
CA THR A 57 -6.85 -2.34 -16.92
C THR A 57 -5.88 -1.33 -17.53
N GLN A 58 -6.35 -0.62 -18.56
CA GLN A 58 -5.62 0.50 -19.16
C GLN A 58 -5.86 1.82 -18.43
N SER A 59 -6.80 1.85 -17.47
CA SER A 59 -7.10 3.03 -16.66
C SER A 59 -5.83 3.64 -16.05
N ALA A 60 -5.70 4.95 -16.22
CA ALA A 60 -4.68 5.75 -15.54
C ALA A 60 -4.97 5.93 -14.04
N LEU A 61 -6.20 5.70 -13.60
CA LEU A 61 -6.58 5.75 -12.19
C LEU A 61 -6.36 4.40 -11.51
N VAL A 62 -5.85 4.46 -10.28
CA VAL A 62 -5.68 3.30 -9.41
C VAL A 62 -7.06 2.65 -9.17
N PRO A 63 -7.25 1.38 -9.55
CA PRO A 63 -8.58 0.76 -9.53
C PRO A 63 -9.00 0.41 -8.11
N ASP A 64 -10.27 0.67 -7.78
CA ASP A 64 -10.85 0.31 -6.48
C ASP A 64 -10.83 -1.22 -6.26
N ASP A 65 -10.89 -2.01 -7.34
CA ASP A 65 -10.76 -3.48 -7.30
C ASP A 65 -9.35 -3.96 -6.89
N LEU A 66 -8.35 -3.09 -6.89
CA LEU A 66 -7.03 -3.36 -6.29
C LEU A 66 -6.99 -2.83 -4.85
N VAL A 67 -7.50 -1.61 -4.65
CA VAL A 67 -7.42 -0.88 -3.37
C VAL A 67 -8.21 -1.59 -2.28
N ILE A 68 -9.49 -1.90 -2.51
CA ILE A 68 -10.36 -2.42 -1.46
C ILE A 68 -9.87 -3.79 -0.95
N PRO A 69 -9.51 -4.77 -1.81
CA PRO A 69 -8.92 -6.03 -1.35
C PRO A 69 -7.60 -5.82 -0.60
N THR A 70 -6.75 -4.88 -1.04
CA THR A 70 -5.51 -4.53 -0.34
C THR A 70 -5.79 -4.06 1.08
N LEU A 71 -6.72 -3.10 1.25
CA LEU A 71 -7.08 -2.55 2.56
C LEU A 71 -7.68 -3.59 3.49
N GLN A 72 -8.49 -4.52 2.95
CA GLN A 72 -9.03 -5.65 3.69
C GLN A 72 -7.91 -6.59 4.16
N ALA A 73 -7.01 -7.00 3.27
CA ALA A 73 -5.92 -7.91 3.59
C ALA A 73 -4.95 -7.31 4.64
N LEU A 74 -4.71 -6.00 4.61
CA LEU A 74 -3.93 -5.33 5.66
C LEU A 74 -4.52 -5.55 7.05
N LEU A 75 -5.85 -5.49 7.23
CA LEU A 75 -6.52 -5.74 8.53
C LEU A 75 -6.47 -7.21 8.97
N GLU A 76 -6.15 -8.13 8.06
CA GLU A 76 -5.98 -9.56 8.35
C GLU A 76 -4.55 -9.91 8.80
N LEU A 77 -3.62 -8.96 8.73
CA LEU A 77 -2.26 -9.14 9.22
C LEU A 77 -2.22 -9.14 10.76
N PRO A 78 -1.27 -9.88 11.37
CA PRO A 78 -1.17 -9.95 12.82
C PRO A 78 -0.99 -8.58 13.47
N GLY A 79 -1.82 -8.26 14.47
CA GLY A 79 -1.72 -6.98 15.20
C GLY A 79 -2.23 -5.75 14.43
N ALA A 80 -2.83 -5.92 13.25
CA ALA A 80 -3.23 -4.82 12.38
C ALA A 80 -4.53 -4.11 12.80
N VAL A 81 -5.34 -4.73 13.64
CA VAL A 81 -6.65 -4.24 14.07
C VAL A 81 -6.94 -4.72 15.49
N ASP A 82 -7.81 -4.02 16.21
CA ASP A 82 -8.25 -4.38 17.57
C ASP A 82 -7.10 -4.60 18.57
N SER A 83 -5.99 -3.88 18.35
CA SER A 83 -4.71 -4.12 19.01
C SER A 83 -4.36 -3.04 20.03
N CYS A 84 -5.36 -2.33 20.56
CA CYS A 84 -5.15 -1.27 21.53
C CYS A 84 -5.75 -1.62 22.88
N ASP A 85 -5.08 -1.16 23.93
CA ASP A 85 -5.48 -1.41 25.29
C ASP A 85 -6.80 -0.67 25.57
N SER A 86 -7.81 -1.40 26.03
CA SER A 86 -9.17 -0.86 26.18
C SER A 86 -9.28 0.21 27.27
N HIS A 87 -8.34 0.25 28.21
CA HIS A 87 -8.34 1.21 29.32
C HIS A 87 -7.62 2.51 28.94
N THR A 88 -6.54 2.43 28.18
CA THR A 88 -5.67 3.57 27.85
C THR A 88 -5.83 4.08 26.43
N GLY A 89 -6.46 3.30 25.54
CA GLY A 89 -6.55 3.57 24.10
C GLY A 89 -5.21 3.46 23.36
N ARG A 90 -4.14 3.04 24.05
CA ARG A 90 -2.78 2.97 23.48
C ARG A 90 -2.55 1.65 22.75
N PRO A 91 -1.71 1.63 21.70
CA PRO A 91 -1.28 0.38 21.08
C PRO A 91 -0.70 -0.62 22.10
N ARG A 92 -1.18 -1.87 22.08
CA ARG A 92 -0.60 -2.99 22.84
C ARG A 92 0.70 -3.45 22.18
N PRO A 93 1.58 -4.22 22.86
CA PRO A 93 2.88 -4.62 22.32
C PRO A 93 2.82 -5.36 20.97
N GLU A 94 1.73 -6.06 20.67
CA GLU A 94 1.52 -6.76 19.41
C GLU A 94 0.98 -5.87 18.28
N ALA A 95 0.51 -4.66 18.59
CA ALA A 95 -0.02 -3.72 17.60
C ALA A 95 0.99 -3.43 16.51
N SER A 96 0.52 -3.41 15.26
CA SER A 96 1.39 -3.27 14.09
C SER A 96 0.71 -2.44 13.02
N GLU A 97 1.47 -1.51 12.48
CA GLU A 97 1.14 -0.85 11.22
C GLU A 97 1.93 -1.51 10.09
N TYR A 98 1.27 -1.64 8.96
CA TYR A 98 1.79 -2.23 7.73
C TYR A 98 1.57 -1.23 6.60
N CYS A 99 2.58 -1.06 5.74
CA CYS A 99 2.50 -0.20 4.56
C CYS A 99 2.72 -1.02 3.31
N VAL A 100 2.03 -0.61 2.25
CA VAL A 100 2.24 -1.14 0.89
C VAL A 100 2.30 0.01 -0.11
N ALA A 101 3.01 -0.21 -1.21
CA ALA A 101 2.99 0.65 -2.39
C ALA A 101 2.02 0.09 -3.43
N LEU A 102 1.24 0.98 -4.05
CA LEU A 102 0.43 0.67 -5.22
C LEU A 102 1.21 1.13 -6.45
N TYR A 103 1.48 0.22 -7.37
CA TYR A 103 2.31 0.48 -8.55
C TYR A 103 1.67 -0.11 -9.80
N ARG A 104 2.12 0.37 -10.96
CA ARG A 104 1.59 -0.04 -12.26
C ARG A 104 2.71 -0.61 -13.11
N THR A 105 2.40 -1.68 -13.81
CA THR A 105 3.22 -2.23 -14.89
C THR A 105 2.69 -1.72 -16.24
N PRO A 106 3.32 -2.06 -17.38
CA PRO A 106 2.74 -1.74 -18.68
C PRO A 106 1.34 -2.34 -18.92
N SER A 107 0.95 -3.40 -18.20
CA SER A 107 -0.28 -4.16 -18.48
C SER A 107 -1.29 -4.21 -17.33
N ASP A 108 -0.86 -3.97 -16.09
CA ASP A 108 -1.70 -4.19 -14.90
C ASP A 108 -1.32 -3.28 -13.72
N TRP A 109 -2.20 -3.27 -12.73
CA TRP A 109 -1.96 -2.68 -11.42
C TRP A 109 -1.65 -3.76 -10.39
N ARG A 110 -0.68 -3.49 -9.52
CA ARG A 110 -0.19 -4.42 -8.50
C ARG A 110 0.06 -3.69 -7.19
N VAL A 111 0.27 -4.47 -6.14
CA VAL A 111 0.61 -3.98 -4.80
C VAL A 111 1.87 -4.66 -4.29
N SER A 112 2.72 -3.92 -3.58
CA SER A 112 3.92 -4.47 -2.97
C SER A 112 3.55 -5.37 -1.79
N TRP A 113 4.50 -6.20 -1.37
CA TRP A 113 4.43 -6.88 -0.08
C TRP A 113 4.28 -5.87 1.07
N PRO A 114 3.57 -6.23 2.16
CA PRO A 114 3.45 -5.39 3.34
C PRO A 114 4.77 -5.26 4.08
N ALA A 115 5.16 -4.02 4.38
CA ALA A 115 6.26 -3.69 5.27
C ALA A 115 5.72 -3.38 6.68
N ARG A 116 6.15 -4.15 7.68
CA ARG A 116 5.69 -4.05 9.07
C ARG A 116 6.59 -3.14 9.88
N ASN A 117 5.98 -2.25 10.67
CA ASN A 117 6.65 -1.54 11.76
C ASN A 117 6.01 -1.89 13.11
N THR A 118 6.78 -2.58 13.96
CA THR A 118 6.42 -2.90 15.34
C THR A 118 6.77 -1.73 16.25
N LEU A 119 5.75 -1.06 16.78
CA LEU A 119 5.85 0.16 17.57
C LEU A 119 6.65 -0.06 18.88
N LYS A 120 7.94 0.32 18.86
CA LYS A 120 8.65 0.79 20.05
C LYS A 120 9.00 2.26 19.84
N SER A 121 8.19 3.12 20.46
CA SER A 121 8.28 4.58 20.53
C SER A 121 8.31 5.34 19.20
N SER A 122 7.17 5.94 18.85
CA SER A 122 6.99 7.16 18.04
C SER A 122 6.90 7.13 16.51
N SER A 123 7.17 6.04 15.81
CA SER A 123 7.07 6.03 14.34
C SER A 123 5.82 5.32 13.83
N SER A 124 5.04 6.01 13.01
CA SER A 124 4.08 5.41 12.08
C SER A 124 4.79 4.40 11.17
N CYS A 125 4.02 3.53 10.51
CA CYS A 125 4.58 2.76 9.43
C CYS A 125 5.23 3.70 8.38
N MET A 126 6.42 3.31 7.93
CA MET A 126 7.17 4.03 6.90
C MET A 126 6.88 3.35 5.57
N PRO A 127 6.23 4.05 4.63
CA PRO A 127 6.00 3.53 3.30
C PRO A 127 7.33 3.18 2.59
N PRO A 128 7.31 2.23 1.64
CA PRO A 128 8.48 1.89 0.84
C PRO A 128 8.78 2.99 -0.17
N PHE A 129 9.36 4.09 0.32
CA PHE A 129 9.65 5.27 -0.49
C PHE A 129 10.78 5.07 -1.50
N GLY A 130 11.59 4.02 -1.33
CA GLY A 130 12.59 3.61 -2.33
C GLY A 130 11.98 2.94 -3.56
N GLY A 131 10.67 2.64 -3.54
CA GLY A 131 9.93 2.03 -4.63
C GLY A 131 9.64 0.55 -4.40
N VAL A 132 9.38 -0.16 -5.50
CA VAL A 132 9.04 -1.58 -5.51
C VAL A 132 10.02 -2.33 -6.40
N GLU A 133 10.57 -3.43 -5.90
CA GLU A 133 11.23 -4.45 -6.72
C GLU A 133 10.18 -5.47 -7.14
N ASP A 134 9.63 -5.33 -8.35
CA ASP A 134 8.74 -6.33 -8.92
C ASP A 134 9.55 -7.56 -9.35
N ALA A 135 9.05 -8.75 -9.00
CA ALA A 135 9.72 -10.02 -9.25
C ALA A 135 9.98 -10.31 -10.74
N ASP A 136 9.16 -9.76 -11.63
CA ASP A 136 9.22 -9.99 -13.08
C ASP A 136 9.87 -8.81 -13.83
N LEU A 137 9.69 -7.58 -13.33
CA LEU A 137 9.98 -6.33 -14.05
C LEU A 137 11.05 -5.46 -13.39
N GLY A 138 11.49 -5.81 -12.17
CA GLY A 138 12.52 -5.09 -11.44
C GLY A 138 12.05 -3.78 -10.80
N ARG A 139 13.00 -2.85 -10.57
CA ARG A 139 12.82 -1.70 -9.66
C ARG A 139 12.21 -0.44 -10.26
N ASN A 140 12.27 -0.25 -11.59
CA ASN A 140 11.97 1.05 -12.19
C ASN A 140 10.51 1.19 -12.61
N LEU A 141 9.59 0.88 -11.69
CA LEU A 141 8.15 1.00 -11.90
C LEU A 141 7.60 2.21 -11.15
N PRO A 142 6.62 2.93 -11.74
CA PRO A 142 6.00 4.07 -11.08
C PRO A 142 5.11 3.63 -9.92
N VAL A 143 5.31 4.29 -8.77
CA VAL A 143 4.47 4.15 -7.57
C VAL A 143 3.45 5.29 -7.57
N PHE A 144 2.17 4.96 -7.37
CA PHE A 144 1.04 5.88 -7.43
C PHE A 144 0.43 6.19 -6.06
N GLY A 145 1.10 5.75 -5.01
CA GLY A 145 0.63 5.99 -3.65
C GLY A 145 0.91 4.85 -2.72
N TYR A 146 0.48 5.04 -1.48
CA TYR A 146 0.69 4.10 -0.40
C TYR A 146 -0.58 3.87 0.40
N ALA A 147 -0.76 2.63 0.83
CA ALA A 147 -1.81 2.26 1.76
C ALA A 147 -1.21 1.78 3.08
N HIS A 148 -1.86 2.07 4.19
CA HIS A 148 -1.50 1.52 5.49
C HIS A 148 -2.74 1.23 6.36
N ASN A 149 -2.54 0.54 7.49
CA ASN A 149 -3.57 0.32 8.49
C ASN A 149 -3.33 1.12 9.78
N HIS A 150 -4.38 1.25 10.61
CA HIS A 150 -4.29 1.70 12.00
C HIS A 150 -4.76 0.60 12.98
N PRO A 151 -3.91 0.17 13.93
CA PRO A 151 -4.24 -0.91 14.87
C PRO A 151 -5.25 -0.52 15.96
N CYS A 152 -5.43 0.78 16.21
CA CYS A 152 -6.32 1.32 17.25
C CYS A 152 -7.69 1.77 16.76
N ALA A 153 -8.10 1.40 15.54
CA ALA A 153 -9.32 1.91 14.93
C ALA A 153 -9.40 3.46 14.83
N SER A 154 -8.26 4.16 15.01
CA SER A 154 -8.17 5.61 14.90
C SER A 154 -8.43 6.07 13.48
N GLY A 155 -9.14 7.20 13.35
CA GLY A 155 -9.33 7.86 12.06
C GLY A 155 -8.02 8.37 11.45
N LEU A 156 -8.16 9.08 10.33
CA LEU A 156 -7.05 9.76 9.66
C LEU A 156 -6.33 10.73 10.60
N SER A 157 -5.01 10.66 10.60
CA SER A 157 -4.13 11.58 11.30
C SER A 157 -3.53 12.61 10.33
N ASN A 158 -3.05 13.75 10.85
CA ASN A 158 -2.31 14.71 10.04
C ASN A 158 -1.00 14.14 9.47
N GLN A 159 -0.47 13.07 10.07
CA GLN A 159 0.72 12.37 9.57
C GLN A 159 0.40 11.58 8.31
N ASP A 160 -0.76 10.92 8.26
CA ASP A 160 -1.19 10.12 7.10
C ASP A 160 -1.26 10.98 5.85
N LEU A 161 -1.79 12.19 5.98
CA LEU A 161 -1.98 13.15 4.88
C LEU A 161 -0.67 13.67 4.25
N ARG A 162 0.48 13.35 4.83
CA ARG A 162 1.82 13.69 4.32
C ARG A 162 2.44 12.60 3.47
N THR A 163 1.84 11.42 3.46
CA THR A 163 2.41 10.25 2.79
C THR A 163 2.15 10.32 1.29
N TRP A 164 3.20 10.62 0.53
CA TRP A 164 3.19 10.72 -0.94
C TRP A 164 4.42 10.01 -1.52
N PRO A 165 4.37 9.54 -2.79
CA PRO A 165 5.55 9.03 -3.49
C PRO A 165 6.76 9.98 -3.38
N MET A 166 7.97 9.44 -3.39
CA MET A 166 9.21 10.21 -3.41
C MET A 166 10.01 9.95 -4.68
N ALA A 167 10.76 10.95 -5.13
CA ALA A 167 11.58 10.84 -6.33
C ALA A 167 12.90 11.60 -6.20
N LYS A 168 13.91 11.16 -6.97
CA LYS A 168 15.22 11.81 -7.02
C LYS A 168 15.18 13.04 -7.93
N SER A 169 15.56 14.19 -7.40
CA SER A 169 15.65 15.48 -8.11
C SER A 169 16.97 16.17 -7.78
N GLU A 170 17.84 16.37 -8.77
CA GLU A 170 19.12 17.11 -8.63
C GLU A 170 19.99 16.65 -7.43
N GLY A 171 19.97 15.37 -7.11
CA GLY A 171 20.74 14.79 -5.99
C GLY A 171 20.04 14.82 -4.63
N ALA A 172 18.82 15.37 -4.53
CA ALA A 172 17.97 15.31 -3.35
C ALA A 172 16.74 14.41 -3.59
N TRP A 173 16.18 13.85 -2.53
CA TRP A 173 14.90 13.14 -2.57
C TRP A 173 13.79 14.10 -2.18
N VAL A 174 12.76 14.18 -3.01
CA VAL A 174 11.62 15.08 -2.82
C VAL A 174 10.32 14.31 -2.89
N MET A 175 9.35 14.70 -2.08
CA MET A 175 7.99 14.17 -2.22
C MET A 175 7.35 14.69 -3.51
N VAL A 176 6.63 13.80 -4.19
CA VAL A 176 5.97 14.05 -5.47
C VAL A 176 4.50 13.68 -5.34
N ALA A 177 3.62 14.63 -5.66
CA ALA A 177 2.17 14.48 -5.61
C ALA A 177 1.58 13.62 -6.76
N TYR A 178 2.44 12.93 -7.51
CA TYR A 178 2.12 12.23 -8.75
C TYR A 178 2.80 10.86 -8.75
N GLY A 179 2.29 9.96 -9.58
CA GLY A 179 2.94 8.69 -9.84
C GLY A 179 4.37 8.92 -10.33
N THR A 180 5.35 8.30 -9.68
CA THR A 180 6.77 8.49 -10.02
C THR A 180 7.55 7.20 -9.88
N THR A 181 8.50 6.99 -10.78
CA THR A 181 9.54 5.99 -10.62
C THR A 181 10.61 6.47 -9.62
N PRO A 182 11.42 5.56 -9.06
CA PRO A 182 12.53 5.93 -8.17
C PRO A 182 13.57 6.87 -8.81
N ASP A 183 13.75 6.81 -10.14
CA ASP A 183 14.68 7.67 -10.88
C ASP A 183 14.13 9.08 -11.20
N GLY A 184 12.89 9.40 -10.83
CA GLY A 184 12.30 10.73 -11.02
C GLY A 184 11.37 10.89 -12.22
N GLN A 185 11.07 9.82 -12.96
CA GLN A 185 10.16 9.92 -14.10
C GLN A 185 8.69 9.92 -13.65
N LEU A 186 7.99 11.01 -13.98
CA LEU A 186 6.55 11.14 -13.73
C LEU A 186 5.75 10.24 -14.67
N ALA A 187 4.85 9.45 -14.09
CA ALA A 187 3.90 8.64 -14.83
C ALA A 187 2.86 9.53 -15.53
N ARG A 188 2.55 9.17 -16.78
CA ARG A 188 1.61 9.91 -17.62
C ARG A 188 0.55 9.00 -18.21
N ASP A 189 -0.65 9.53 -18.40
CA ASP A 189 -1.72 8.86 -19.14
C ASP A 189 -1.49 8.94 -20.67
N GLU A 190 -2.41 8.35 -21.44
CA GLU A 190 -2.35 8.33 -22.92
C GLU A 190 -2.40 9.74 -23.53
N GLN A 191 -2.92 10.72 -22.79
CA GLN A 191 -3.00 12.14 -23.19
C GLN A 191 -1.77 12.93 -22.71
N GLY A 192 -0.78 12.26 -22.12
CA GLY A 192 0.46 12.86 -21.62
C GLY A 192 0.30 13.63 -20.30
N GLN A 193 -0.86 13.55 -19.64
CA GLN A 193 -1.09 14.22 -18.37
C GLN A 193 -0.48 13.43 -17.21
N VAL A 194 0.06 14.12 -16.22
CA VAL A 194 0.62 13.49 -15.02
C VAL A 194 -0.49 12.83 -14.21
N ILE A 195 -0.24 11.60 -13.76
CA ILE A 195 -1.23 10.83 -13.00
C ILE A 195 -1.06 11.17 -11.50
N PRO A 196 -2.11 11.63 -10.80
CA PRO A 196 -2.02 11.99 -9.39
C PRO A 196 -1.77 10.77 -8.51
N ALA A 197 -0.97 10.96 -7.46
CA ALA A 197 -0.83 9.97 -6.41
C ALA A 197 -1.98 10.06 -5.41
N TRP A 198 -2.19 9.00 -4.64
CA TRP A 198 -3.20 8.92 -3.58
C TRP A 198 -2.62 8.26 -2.34
N GLY A 199 -3.22 8.54 -1.19
CA GLY A 199 -2.98 7.76 0.03
C GLY A 199 -4.25 7.03 0.45
N TRP A 200 -4.09 5.87 1.10
CA TRP A 200 -5.20 5.09 1.63
C TRP A 200 -4.94 4.61 3.05
N LEU A 201 -6.03 4.51 3.83
CA LEU A 201 -6.01 4.05 5.21
C LEU A 201 -7.07 2.96 5.41
N ALA A 202 -6.67 1.87 6.05
CA ALA A 202 -7.55 0.87 6.64
C ALA A 202 -7.61 1.02 8.16
N THR A 203 -8.80 1.18 8.72
CA THR A 203 -9.00 1.34 10.16
C THR A 203 -10.35 0.76 10.58
N GLY A 204 -10.81 1.05 11.79
CA GLY A 204 -12.02 0.46 12.37
C GLY A 204 -11.74 -0.85 13.10
N HIS A 205 -12.81 -1.57 13.37
CA HIS A 205 -12.77 -2.90 13.99
C HIS A 205 -12.85 -3.98 12.92
N ARG A 206 -12.45 -5.22 13.23
CA ARG A 206 -12.49 -6.33 12.27
C ARG A 206 -13.88 -6.57 11.66
N ASP A 207 -14.93 -6.38 12.46
CA ASP A 207 -16.34 -6.53 12.07
C ASP A 207 -16.95 -5.26 11.46
N ALA A 208 -16.28 -4.12 11.60
CA ALA A 208 -16.71 -2.82 11.09
C ALA A 208 -15.52 -2.02 10.53
N PRO A 209 -14.90 -2.48 9.43
CA PRO A 209 -13.76 -1.79 8.83
C PRO A 209 -14.19 -0.44 8.24
N ARG A 210 -13.28 0.52 8.28
CA ARG A 210 -13.41 1.84 7.66
C ARG A 210 -12.23 2.06 6.74
N PHE A 211 -12.52 2.47 5.52
CA PHE A 211 -11.51 2.77 4.51
C PHE A 211 -11.57 4.25 4.13
N TYR A 212 -10.40 4.88 4.06
CA TYR A 212 -10.26 6.25 3.64
C TYR A 212 -9.27 6.36 2.48
N ARG A 213 -9.43 7.40 1.68
CA ARG A 213 -8.42 7.85 0.73
C ARG A 213 -8.31 9.36 0.74
N TRP A 214 -7.15 9.87 0.34
CA TRP A 214 -6.93 11.30 0.18
C TRP A 214 -6.05 11.62 -1.02
N ASN A 215 -6.20 12.84 -1.55
CA ASN A 215 -5.38 13.34 -2.66
C ASN A 215 -4.56 14.56 -2.25
N GLN A 216 -3.69 15.00 -3.16
CA GLN A 216 -2.78 16.13 -2.94
C GLN A 216 -3.48 17.48 -2.75
N LYS A 217 -4.78 17.57 -3.09
CA LYS A 217 -5.59 18.77 -2.81
C LYS A 217 -6.10 18.83 -1.38
N GLY A 218 -5.79 17.80 -0.59
CA GLY A 218 -6.26 17.63 0.77
C GLY A 218 -7.69 17.08 0.86
N GLU A 219 -8.28 16.64 -0.25
CA GLU A 219 -9.64 16.09 -0.22
C GLU A 219 -9.59 14.68 0.36
N VAL A 220 -10.42 14.44 1.38
CA VAL A 220 -10.52 13.17 2.09
C VAL A 220 -11.85 12.52 1.78
N PHE A 221 -11.83 11.22 1.50
CA PHE A 221 -13.01 10.43 1.18
C PHE A 221 -13.06 9.18 2.05
N ARG A 222 -14.27 8.69 2.30
CA ARG A 222 -14.55 7.42 2.97
C ARG A 222 -15.24 6.47 1.99
N TRP A 223 -14.88 5.20 2.04
CA TRP A 223 -15.56 4.17 1.25
C TRP A 223 -16.95 3.87 1.81
N ASP A 224 -17.95 3.94 0.95
CA ASP A 224 -19.30 3.41 1.15
C ASP A 224 -19.36 2.03 0.51
N GLY A 225 -19.34 0.98 1.34
CA GLY A 225 -19.34 -0.41 0.90
C GLY A 225 -20.63 -0.83 0.20
N ASP A 226 -21.77 -0.25 0.57
CA ASP A 226 -23.07 -0.60 0.01
C ASP A 226 -23.21 -0.01 -1.40
N ARG A 227 -22.78 1.24 -1.57
CA ARG A 227 -22.85 1.95 -2.86
C ARG A 227 -21.61 1.77 -3.72
N LYS A 228 -20.58 1.08 -3.22
CA LYS A 228 -19.28 0.87 -3.86
C LYS A 228 -18.68 2.18 -4.41
N ARG A 229 -18.62 3.21 -3.56
CA ARG A 229 -18.11 4.53 -3.96
C ARG A 229 -17.39 5.24 -2.82
N TRP A 230 -16.60 6.24 -3.18
CA TRP A 230 -15.91 7.11 -2.24
C TRP A 230 -16.72 8.39 -1.97
N ASP A 231 -17.25 8.51 -0.76
CA ASP A 231 -18.00 9.67 -0.31
C ASP A 231 -17.05 10.72 0.30
N PHE A 232 -17.10 11.94 -0.21
CA PHE A 232 -16.31 13.06 0.32
C PHE A 232 -16.63 13.32 1.79
N GLN A 233 -15.59 13.51 2.61
CA GLN A 233 -15.71 13.75 4.04
C GLN A 233 -15.24 15.14 4.43
N ALA A 234 -14.06 15.54 3.96
CA ALA A 234 -13.41 16.76 4.43
C ALA A 234 -12.37 17.28 3.43
N ARG A 235 -11.94 18.52 3.64
CA ARG A 235 -10.71 19.06 3.06
C ARG A 235 -9.73 19.44 4.16
N CYS A 236 -8.49 18.98 4.01
CA CYS A 236 -7.37 19.29 4.88
C CYS A 236 -6.33 20.08 4.09
N GLU A 237 -6.15 21.36 4.39
CA GLU A 237 -5.26 22.21 3.61
C GLU A 237 -3.79 21.88 3.91
N PRO A 238 -3.03 21.26 2.98
CA PRO A 238 -1.60 21.11 3.16
C PRO A 238 -0.94 22.47 3.10
N SER A 239 -0.02 22.76 4.02
CA SER A 239 0.83 23.93 3.83
C SER A 239 1.88 23.62 2.77
N PRO A 240 2.19 24.56 1.87
CA PRO A 240 3.20 24.33 0.84
C PRO A 240 4.57 24.00 1.46
N PRO A 241 5.40 23.19 0.76
CA PRO A 241 6.78 22.97 1.15
C PRO A 241 7.54 24.30 1.19
N SER A 242 8.52 24.39 2.09
CA SER A 242 9.38 25.56 2.23
C SER A 242 10.84 25.12 2.20
N MET A 243 11.78 26.02 1.93
CA MET A 243 13.21 25.67 1.93
C MET A 243 13.70 25.10 3.28
N LEU A 244 13.01 25.40 4.38
CA LEU A 244 13.33 24.90 5.72
C LEU A 244 12.61 23.58 6.07
N ARG A 245 11.57 23.23 5.32
CA ARG A 245 10.81 21.97 5.42
C ARG A 245 10.42 21.53 4.00
N PRO A 246 11.36 20.92 3.26
CA PRO A 246 11.09 20.37 1.94
C PRO A 246 9.93 19.36 1.97
N GLU A 247 9.67 18.77 3.14
CA GLU A 247 8.61 17.80 3.39
C GLU A 247 7.23 18.44 3.70
N GLY A 248 7.11 19.78 3.68
CA GLY A 248 5.85 20.49 4.00
C GLY A 248 5.50 20.58 5.50
N VAL A 249 4.42 21.31 5.85
CA VAL A 249 3.85 21.41 7.22
C VAL A 249 2.54 20.60 7.31
N PRO A 250 2.18 19.96 8.46
CA PRO A 250 1.04 19.05 8.48
C PRO A 250 -0.23 19.79 8.08
N PRO A 251 -1.08 19.17 7.25
CA PRO A 251 -2.27 19.86 6.77
C PRO A 251 -3.19 20.21 7.94
N ASN A 252 -3.83 21.37 7.87
CA ASN A 252 -4.87 21.75 8.82
C ASN A 252 -6.21 21.22 8.30
N CYS A 253 -6.78 20.25 9.00
CA CYS A 253 -8.06 19.66 8.65
C CYS A 253 -9.23 20.51 9.15
N SER A 254 -10.20 20.76 8.27
CA SER A 254 -11.51 21.24 8.71
C SER A 254 -12.12 20.24 9.71
N ALA A 255 -12.83 20.74 10.74
CA ALA A 255 -13.19 20.02 11.97
C ALA A 255 -14.02 18.72 11.81
N ALA A 256 -14.37 18.31 10.59
CA ALA A 256 -15.17 17.12 10.29
C ALA A 256 -14.44 15.77 10.48
N LEU A 257 -13.14 15.78 10.79
CA LEU A 257 -12.36 14.55 11.04
C LEU A 257 -12.27 14.15 12.52
N HIS A 258 -12.93 14.87 13.43
CA HIS A 258 -13.07 14.44 14.83
C HIS A 258 -14.26 13.48 14.96
N LEU A 259 -14.04 12.21 14.65
CA LEU A 259 -14.94 11.09 14.99
C LEU A 259 -14.14 9.93 15.58
#